data_AF-A0A3A8EKA7-F1
#
_entry.id   AF-A0A3A8EKA7-F1
#
_cell.length_a   1.000
_cell.length_b   1.000
_cell.length_c   1.000
_cell.angle_alpha   90.00
_cell.angle_beta   90.00
_cell.angle_gamma   90.00
#
_symmetry.space_group_name_H-M   'P 1'
#
loop_
_entity.id
_entity.type
_entity.pdbx_description
1 polymer ?
#
loop_
_entity_poly.entity_id
_entity_poly.type
_entity_poly.pdbx_seq_one_letter_code
_entity_poly.pdbx_strand_id
1 'polypeptide(L)'
;MLWNDMLESSYIQKTFFSILVIFFSFMSSWYYQRMKNMTFDGDIAFYSILMGGLIFIFIFATFWWSFPSAVLSGILGGFLYTRRAS
;
A
#
# COMPACT_ATOMS: atom_id res chain seq x y z
N MET A 1 -11.10 18.58 -6.83
CA MET A 1 -11.28 18.91 -5.39
C MET A 1 -10.33 18.07 -4.54
N LEU A 2 -10.36 16.74 -4.61
CA LEU A 2 -9.44 15.82 -3.91
C LEU A 2 -7.93 16.10 -4.08
N TRP A 3 -7.52 16.49 -5.29
CA TRP A 3 -6.13 16.89 -5.54
C TRP A 3 -5.70 18.13 -4.75
N ASN A 4 -6.62 19.10 -4.59
CA ASN A 4 -6.35 20.28 -3.76
C ASN A 4 -6.34 19.88 -2.29
N ASP A 5 -7.24 18.99 -1.84
CA ASP A 5 -7.26 18.50 -0.46
C ASP A 5 -5.94 17.80 -0.07
N MET A 6 -5.35 17.02 -0.99
CA MET A 6 -4.02 16.46 -0.76
C MET A 6 -2.95 17.55 -0.76
N LEU A 7 -2.93 18.45 -1.75
CA LEU A 7 -1.90 19.50 -1.83
C LEU A 7 -1.90 20.38 -0.58
N GLU A 8 -3.08 20.74 -0.08
CA GLU A 8 -3.31 21.54 1.13
C GLU A 8 -3.10 20.74 2.42
N SER A 9 -3.17 19.40 2.38
CA SER A 9 -2.90 18.57 3.56
C SER A 9 -1.47 18.73 4.07
N SER A 10 -1.32 18.67 5.39
CA SER A 10 -0.04 18.85 6.05
C SER A 10 0.99 17.78 5.62
N TYR A 11 2.27 18.15 5.62
CA TYR A 11 3.37 17.21 5.35
C TYR A 11 3.35 16.01 6.31
N ILE A 12 2.92 16.23 7.56
CA ILE A 12 2.77 15.16 8.56
C ILE A 12 1.74 14.14 8.10
N GLN A 13 0.58 14.59 7.60
CA GLN A 13 -0.48 13.70 7.14
C GLN A 13 -0.07 12.90 5.89
N LYS A 14 0.60 13.55 4.93
CA LYS A 14 1.17 12.88 3.74
C LYS A 14 2.18 11.79 4.11
N THR A 15 3.05 12.11 5.06
CA THR A 15 4.08 11.19 5.55
C THR A 15 3.43 10.01 6.29
N PHE A 16 2.43 10.29 7.15
CA PHE A 16 1.71 9.27 7.88
C PHE A 16 0.99 8.28 6.94
N PHE A 17 0.28 8.76 5.92
CA PHE A 17 -0.38 7.89 4.96
C PHE A 17 0.62 7.07 4.14
N SER A 18 1.73 7.68 3.71
CA SER A 18 2.81 6.96 3.02
C SER A 18 3.38 5.82 3.88
N ILE A 19 3.65 6.09 5.17
CA ILE A 19 4.14 5.08 6.11
C ILE A 19 3.12 3.94 6.29
N LEU A 20 1.82 4.25 6.38
CA LEU A 20 0.77 3.24 6.48
C LEU A 20 0.74 2.35 5.25
N VAL A 21 0.80 2.91 4.04
CA VAL A 21 0.83 2.12 2.80
C VAL A 21 2.01 1.17 2.81
N ILE A 22 3.20 1.64 3.17
CA ILE A 22 4.42 0.82 3.25
C ILE A 22 4.23 -0.30 4.29
N PHE A 23 3.79 0.05 5.49
CA PHE A 23 3.63 -0.90 6.60
C PHE A 23 2.60 -1.98 6.28
N PHE A 24 1.42 -1.61 5.77
CA PHE A 24 0.37 -2.57 5.43
C PHE A 24 0.71 -3.39 4.18
N SER A 25 1.44 -2.84 3.21
CA SER A 25 1.94 -3.62 2.05
C SER A 25 2.95 -4.67 2.48
N PHE A 26 3.87 -4.31 3.38
CA PHE A 26 4.85 -5.24 3.92
C PHE A 26 4.17 -6.34 4.75
N MET A 27 3.32 -5.96 5.71
CA MET A 27 2.62 -6.90 6.58
C MET A 27 1.73 -7.86 5.80
N SER A 28 0.97 -7.36 4.82
CA SER A 28 0.13 -8.21 3.98
C SER A 28 0.97 -9.13 3.10
N SER A 29 2.05 -8.65 2.48
CA SER A 29 2.95 -9.51 1.71
C SER A 29 3.57 -10.61 2.57
N TRP A 30 4.12 -10.26 3.73
CA TRP A 30 4.68 -11.22 4.67
C TRP A 30 3.66 -12.29 5.09
N TYR A 31 2.45 -11.85 5.45
CA TYR A 31 1.36 -12.75 5.81
C TYR A 31 0.97 -13.68 4.66
N TYR A 32 0.85 -13.18 3.43
CA TYR A 32 0.49 -13.98 2.27
C TYR A 32 1.58 -14.98 1.86
N GLN A 33 2.85 -14.59 1.92
CA GLN A 33 3.97 -15.51 1.69
C GLN A 33 3.96 -16.64 2.73
N ARG A 34 3.66 -16.30 4.00
CA ARG A 34 3.52 -17.29 5.07
C ARG A 34 2.34 -18.23 4.85
N MET A 35 1.19 -17.73 4.42
CA MET A 35 0.03 -18.57 4.08
C MET A 35 0.33 -19.55 2.94
N LYS A 36 1.20 -19.18 2.01
CA LYS A 36 1.63 -20.05 0.90
C LYS A 36 2.81 -20.96 1.23
N ASN A 37 3.24 -21.02 2.50
CA ASN A 37 4.41 -21.76 2.95
C ASN A 37 5.70 -21.40 2.18
N MET A 38 5.81 -20.17 1.67
CA MET A 38 7.01 -19.68 1.02
C MET A 38 8.00 -19.17 2.08
N THR A 39 9.30 -19.32 1.82
CA THR A 39 10.33 -18.56 2.54
C THR A 39 10.15 -17.08 2.26
N PHE A 40 10.37 -16.24 3.27
CA PHE A 40 10.22 -14.81 3.09
C PHE A 40 11.21 -14.28 2.03
N ASP A 41 10.65 -13.72 0.96
CA ASP A 41 11.36 -13.07 -0.12
C ASP A 41 11.16 -11.55 -0.01
N GLY A 42 12.28 -10.86 0.22
CA GLY A 42 12.34 -9.40 0.35
C GLY A 42 11.99 -8.67 -0.95
N ASP A 43 12.25 -9.27 -2.11
CA ASP A 43 11.90 -8.68 -3.39
C ASP A 43 10.38 -8.66 -3.55
N ILE A 44 9.70 -9.76 -3.22
CA ILE A 44 8.23 -9.83 -3.25
C ILE A 44 7.62 -8.79 -2.31
N ALA A 45 8.21 -8.59 -1.12
CA ALA A 45 7.76 -7.56 -0.18
C ALA A 45 8.00 -6.14 -0.72
N PHE A 46 9.14 -5.89 -1.37
CA PHE A 46 9.46 -4.60 -1.97
C PHE A 46 8.51 -4.24 -3.11
N TYR A 47 8.29 -5.16 -4.06
CA TYR A 47 7.35 -4.95 -5.15
C TYR A 47 5.89 -4.84 -4.68
N SER A 48 5.54 -5.51 -3.59
CA SER A 48 4.26 -5.35 -2.91
C SER A 48 4.04 -3.92 -2.40
N ILE A 49 5.08 -3.29 -1.83
CA ILE A 49 5.06 -1.88 -1.41
C ILE A 49 4.90 -0.95 -2.61
N LEU A 50 5.63 -1.19 -3.71
CA LEU A 50 5.48 -0.41 -4.94
C LEU A 50 4.05 -0.50 -5.50
N MET A 51 3.48 -1.69 -5.55
CA MET A 51 2.09 -1.89 -5.99
C MET A 51 1.09 -1.21 -5.04
N GLY A 52 1.30 -1.31 -3.72
CA GLY A 52 0.46 -0.62 -2.74
C GLY A 52 0.50 0.90 -2.88
N GLY A 53 1.68 1.45 -3.17
CA GLY A 53 1.87 2.87 -3.49
C GLY A 53 1.14 3.30 -4.77
N LEU A 54 1.24 2.52 -5.85
CA LEU A 54 0.53 2.80 -7.09
C LEU A 54 -0.99 2.74 -6.92
N ILE A 55 -1.49 1.73 -6.20
CA ILE A 55 -2.92 1.62 -5.87
C ILE A 55 -3.36 2.80 -5.02
N PHE A 56 -2.53 3.25 -4.07
CA PHE A 56 -2.84 4.39 -3.23
C PHE A 56 -2.99 5.67 -4.06
N ILE A 57 -2.04 5.94 -4.96
CA ILE A 57 -2.10 7.10 -5.87
C ILE A 57 -3.35 7.04 -6.76
N PHE A 58 -3.70 5.85 -7.26
CA PHE A 58 -4.88 5.66 -8.10
C PHE A 58 -6.20 5.89 -7.33
N ILE A 59 -6.31 5.30 -6.13
CA ILE A 59 -7.48 5.48 -5.25
C ILE A 59 -7.61 6.95 -4.83
N PHE A 60 -6.49 7.59 -4.52
CA PHE A 60 -6.44 9.02 -4.22
C PHE A 60 -6.96 9.85 -5.41
N ALA A 61 -6.45 9.60 -6.61
CA ALA A 61 -6.81 10.37 -7.79
C ALA A 61 -8.30 10.25 -8.17
N THR A 62 -8.93 9.14 -7.79
CA THR A 62 -10.27 8.77 -8.27
C THR A 62 -11.36 8.87 -7.20
N PHE A 63 -11.03 8.60 -5.93
CA PHE A 63 -12.03 8.37 -4.88
C PHE A 63 -11.84 9.23 -3.62
N TRP A 64 -10.77 9.02 -2.84
CA TRP A 64 -10.62 9.70 -1.53
C TRP A 64 -9.17 9.80 -1.03
N TRP A 65 -8.86 10.91 -0.35
CA TRP A 65 -7.65 11.13 0.44
C TRP A 65 -7.93 10.90 1.93
N SER A 66 -7.75 9.67 2.42
CA SER A 66 -8.14 9.31 3.80
C SER A 66 -7.35 8.15 4.39
N PHE A 67 -7.37 8.02 5.72
CA PHE A 67 -6.74 6.90 6.42
C PHE A 67 -7.18 5.51 5.90
N PRO A 68 -8.49 5.22 5.71
CA PRO A 68 -8.92 3.94 5.15
C PRO A 68 -8.36 3.65 3.76
N SER A 69 -8.22 4.67 2.91
CA SER A 69 -7.65 4.50 1.57
C SER A 69 -6.20 4.03 1.59
N ALA A 70 -5.39 4.55 2.52
CA ALA A 70 -3.98 4.17 2.70
C ALA A 70 -3.81 2.72 3.20
N VAL A 71 -4.69 2.31 4.13
CA VAL A 71 -4.67 0.95 4.67
C VAL A 71 -5.10 -0.06 3.58
N LEU A 72 -6.20 0.21 2.88
CA LEU A 72 -6.72 -0.67 1.85
C LEU A 72 -5.77 -0.81 0.67
N SER A 73 -5.15 0.29 0.21
CA SER A 73 -4.17 0.23 -0.86
C SER A 73 -2.94 -0.58 -0.47
N GLY A 74 -2.48 -0.46 0.77
CA GLY A 74 -1.37 -1.26 1.29
C GLY A 74 -1.71 -2.76 1.30
N ILE A 75 -2.87 -3.12 1.84
CA ILE A 75 -3.33 -4.52 1.88
C ILE A 75 -3.50 -5.09 0.47
N LEU A 76 -4.11 -4.34 -0.45
CA LEU A 76 -4.30 -4.77 -1.84
C LEU A 76 -2.98 -4.91 -2.58
N GLY A 77 -2.03 -4.00 -2.37
CA GLY A 77 -0.70 -4.05 -2.95
C GLY A 77 0.05 -5.33 -2.57
N GLY A 78 0.09 -5.63 -1.26
CA GLY A 78 0.74 -6.85 -0.79
C GLY A 78 0.01 -8.13 -1.16
N PHE A 79 -1.33 -8.12 -1.21
CA PHE A 79 -2.07 -9.28 -1.69
C PHE A 79 -1.85 -9.56 -3.17
N LEU A 80 -2.09 -8.56 -4.03
CA LEU A 80 -2.10 -8.73 -5.49
C LEU A 80 -0.73 -9.13 -6.00
N TYR A 81 0.33 -8.49 -5.50
CA TYR A 81 1.68 -8.80 -5.95
C TYR A 81 2.15 -10.17 -5.43
N THR A 82 1.97 -10.44 -4.13
CA THR A 82 2.36 -11.72 -3.55
C THR A 82 1.61 -12.88 -4.20
N ARG A 83 0.32 -12.70 -4.54
CA ARG A 83 -0.45 -13.72 -5.28
C ARG A 83 0.09 -13.98 -6.68
N ARG A 84 0.62 -12.97 -7.38
CA ARG A 84 1.21 -13.10 -8.72
C ARG A 84 2.59 -13.75 -8.70
N ALA A 85 3.39 -13.44 -7.68
CA ALA A 85 4.78 -13.89 -7.57
C ALA A 85 4.93 -15.35 -7.11
N SER A 86 3.86 -15.95 -6.60
CA SER A 86 3.76 -17.31 -6.08
C SER A 86 3.02 -18.26 -7.03
#